data_AF-A0A0W0VKE1-F1
#
_entry.id   AF-A0A0W0VKE1-F1
#
_cell.length_a   1.000
_cell.length_b   1.000
_cell.length_c   1.000
_cell.angle_alpha   90.00
_cell.angle_beta   90.00
_cell.angle_gamma   90.00
#
_symmetry.space_group_name_H-M   'P 1'
#
loop_
_entity.id
_entity.type
_entity.pdbx_description
1 polymer ?
#
loop_
_entity_poly.entity_id
_entity_poly.type
_entity_poly.pdbx_seq_one_letter_code
_entity_poly.pdbx_strand_id
1 'polypeptide(L)'
;MGFDLKAYSELKSEFRENVLTLKGSHKAATEEELPQPRRHQVLLLQKTISLLDSSGKTTEEKSRILSGMMYLTAVVIEKSYSLRSAENSTFYRMLFNNVGVSEDNKLDSEDICNLLESSMKFLVENTCRQGKTRNGLLHEHPFSKIAELSLSDYWSKGSDAVAEQRKACWTRNDVRLAKEIHEEKERKRKEEERLHPKASLLSWITGANGSKKREDEDDEDQHIPSTSNLKS
;
A
#
# COMPACT_ATOMS: atom_id res chain seq x y z
N MET A 1 -6.73 -6.38 -12.91
CA MET A 1 -7.50 -7.32 -12.08
C MET A 1 -7.27 -6.86 -10.65
N GLY A 2 -8.35 -6.59 -9.91
CA GLY A 2 -8.27 -6.13 -8.52
C GLY A 2 -8.33 -7.33 -7.56
N PHE A 3 -8.05 -7.09 -6.29
CA PHE A 3 -8.09 -8.13 -5.26
C PHE A 3 -9.52 -8.61 -4.95
N ASP A 4 -9.72 -9.92 -4.95
CA ASP A 4 -10.98 -10.56 -4.58
C ASP A 4 -11.00 -10.89 -3.07
N LEU A 5 -11.99 -10.34 -2.36
CA LEU A 5 -12.17 -10.60 -0.93
C LEU A 5 -12.76 -11.99 -0.70
N LYS A 6 -12.14 -12.77 0.20
CA LYS A 6 -12.75 -13.97 0.75
C LYS A 6 -14.03 -13.66 1.51
N ALA A 7 -14.93 -14.64 1.53
CA ALA A 7 -16.19 -14.53 2.27
C ALA A 7 -15.93 -14.45 3.79
N TYR A 8 -16.73 -13.63 4.50
CA TYR A 8 -16.59 -13.45 5.94
C TYR A 8 -16.60 -14.77 6.75
N SER A 9 -17.43 -15.74 6.35
CA SER A 9 -17.50 -17.05 6.99
C SER A 9 -16.22 -17.87 6.80
N GLU A 10 -15.61 -17.78 5.63
CA GLU A 10 -14.35 -18.45 5.29
C GLU A 10 -13.20 -17.86 6.12
N LEU A 11 -13.07 -16.52 6.12
CA LEU A 11 -12.09 -15.79 6.94
C LEU A 11 -12.15 -16.20 8.42
N LYS A 12 -13.37 -16.34 8.96
CA LYS A 12 -13.59 -16.78 10.34
C LYS A 12 -13.15 -18.22 10.57
N SER A 13 -13.50 -19.12 9.65
CA SER A 13 -13.17 -20.54 9.77
C SER A 13 -11.66 -20.74 9.73
N GLU A 14 -11.00 -20.20 8.71
CA GLU A 14 -9.54 -20.27 8.55
C GLU A 14 -8.82 -19.60 9.72
N PHE A 15 -9.32 -18.46 10.23
CA PHE A 15 -8.74 -17.84 11.41
C PHE A 15 -8.77 -18.75 12.63
N ARG A 16 -9.88 -19.47 12.87
CA ARG A 16 -9.98 -20.43 13.98
C ARG A 16 -8.97 -21.56 13.82
N GLU A 17 -8.82 -22.11 12.62
CA GLU A 17 -7.83 -23.15 12.33
C GLU A 17 -6.39 -22.65 12.53
N ASN A 18 -6.10 -21.42 12.11
CA ASN A 18 -4.81 -20.77 12.33
C ASN A 18 -4.52 -20.58 13.82
N VAL A 19 -5.51 -20.18 14.62
CA VAL A 19 -5.38 -20.07 16.09
C VAL A 19 -5.11 -21.43 16.72
N LEU A 20 -5.80 -22.50 16.29
CA LEU A 20 -5.54 -23.86 16.77
C LEU A 20 -4.10 -24.31 16.46
N THR A 21 -3.63 -24.06 15.24
CA THR A 21 -2.26 -24.37 14.82
C THR A 21 -1.24 -23.59 15.66
N LEU A 22 -1.49 -22.29 15.88
CA LEU A 22 -0.62 -21.44 16.68
C LEU A 22 -0.55 -21.92 18.14
N LYS A 23 -1.70 -22.27 18.74
CA LYS A 23 -1.77 -22.87 20.09
C LYS A 23 -0.97 -24.16 20.18
N GLY A 24 -1.12 -25.05 19.19
CA GLY A 24 -0.33 -26.28 19.11
C GLY A 24 1.17 -26.01 19.07
N SER A 25 1.62 -25.03 18.28
CA SER A 25 3.04 -24.67 18.17
C SER A 25 3.63 -24.10 19.47
N HIS A 26 2.81 -23.47 20.30
CA HIS A 26 3.21 -22.88 21.58
C HIS A 26 2.85 -23.75 22.80
N LYS A 27 2.24 -24.93 22.60
CA LYS A 27 1.72 -25.80 23.66
C LYS A 27 0.77 -25.06 24.62
N ALA A 28 -0.03 -24.14 24.09
CA ALA A 28 -1.01 -23.37 24.84
C ALA A 28 -2.39 -24.04 24.79
N ALA A 29 -3.05 -24.23 25.92
CA ALA A 29 -4.39 -24.82 25.99
C ALA A 29 -5.47 -23.81 25.60
N THR A 30 -5.27 -22.53 25.92
CA THR A 30 -6.15 -21.42 25.56
C THR A 30 -5.40 -20.29 24.86
N GLU A 31 -6.13 -19.40 24.21
CA GLU A 31 -5.61 -18.22 23.52
C GLU A 31 -4.95 -17.24 24.50
N GLU A 32 -5.45 -17.19 25.73
CA GLU A 32 -4.89 -16.41 26.84
C GLU A 32 -3.55 -16.95 27.34
N GLU A 33 -3.21 -18.21 27.04
CA GLU A 33 -1.93 -18.82 27.40
C GLU A 33 -0.84 -18.60 26.35
N LEU A 34 -1.19 -18.09 25.16
CA LEU A 34 -0.20 -17.78 24.13
C LEU A 34 0.85 -16.78 24.64
N PRO A 35 2.12 -16.85 24.19
CA PRO A 35 3.11 -15.84 24.56
C PRO A 35 2.81 -14.50 23.89
N GLN A 36 3.28 -13.43 24.50
CA GLN A 36 3.28 -12.11 23.87
C GLN A 36 4.35 -12.05 22.77
N PRO A 37 4.10 -11.35 21.65
CA PRO A 37 2.93 -10.52 21.36
C PRO A 37 1.73 -11.28 20.75
N ARG A 38 1.81 -12.60 20.54
CA ARG A 38 0.78 -13.37 19.81
C ARG A 38 -0.57 -13.39 20.53
N ARG A 39 -0.56 -13.42 21.86
CA ARG A 39 -1.78 -13.36 22.69
C ARG A 39 -2.66 -12.16 22.34
N HIS A 40 -2.16 -10.93 22.51
CA HIS A 40 -3.01 -9.76 22.30
C HIS A 40 -3.44 -9.59 20.84
N GLN A 41 -2.62 -10.06 19.89
CA GLN A 41 -2.94 -10.05 18.47
C GLN A 41 -4.11 -10.99 18.13
N VAL A 42 -4.10 -12.22 18.67
CA VAL A 42 -5.20 -13.16 18.51
C VAL A 42 -6.47 -12.64 19.20
N LEU A 43 -6.35 -12.16 20.43
CA LEU A 43 -7.49 -11.62 21.19
C LEU A 43 -8.10 -10.38 20.52
N LEU A 44 -7.28 -9.53 19.89
CA LEU A 44 -7.77 -8.39 19.10
C LEU A 44 -8.65 -8.87 17.95
N LEU A 45 -8.17 -9.84 17.15
CA LEU A 45 -8.91 -10.36 15.99
C LEU A 45 -10.18 -11.12 16.42
N GLN A 46 -10.12 -11.91 17.50
CA GLN A 46 -11.30 -12.56 18.07
C GLN A 46 -12.34 -11.52 18.53
N LYS A 47 -11.89 -10.44 19.18
CA LYS A 47 -12.79 -9.37 19.62
C LYS A 47 -13.41 -8.62 18.44
N THR A 48 -12.63 -8.37 17.39
CA THR A 48 -13.12 -7.83 16.10
C THR A 48 -14.21 -8.72 15.51
N ILE A 49 -13.99 -10.04 15.44
CA ILE A 49 -14.99 -10.99 14.93
C ILE A 49 -16.28 -10.91 15.75
N SER A 50 -16.17 -10.92 17.09
CA SER A 50 -17.33 -10.81 17.98
C SER A 50 -18.14 -9.53 17.75
N LEU A 51 -17.46 -8.39 17.60
CA LEU A 51 -18.11 -7.10 17.31
C LEU A 51 -18.78 -7.10 15.93
N LEU A 52 -18.10 -7.62 14.91
CA LEU A 52 -18.65 -7.74 13.56
C LEU A 52 -19.85 -8.68 13.50
N ASP A 53 -19.82 -9.81 14.20
CA ASP A 53 -20.92 -10.76 14.30
C ASP A 53 -22.18 -10.08 14.87
N SER A 54 -22.02 -9.24 15.90
CA SER A 54 -23.12 -8.45 16.49
C SER A 54 -23.49 -7.17 15.73
N SER A 55 -22.75 -6.81 14.69
CA SER A 55 -22.98 -5.56 13.94
C SER A 55 -24.04 -5.73 12.84
N GLY A 56 -24.75 -4.64 12.54
CA GLY A 56 -25.65 -4.53 11.39
C GLY A 56 -24.96 -4.30 10.03
N LYS A 57 -23.63 -4.46 9.96
CA LYS A 57 -22.87 -4.29 8.71
C LYS A 57 -23.18 -5.44 7.74
N THR A 58 -23.08 -5.17 6.44
CA THR A 58 -23.26 -6.18 5.39
C THR A 58 -22.14 -7.23 5.42
N THR A 59 -22.36 -8.41 4.84
CA THR A 59 -21.32 -9.47 4.76
C THR A 59 -20.06 -8.99 4.05
N GLU A 60 -20.20 -8.17 3.01
CA GLU A 60 -19.06 -7.60 2.29
C GLU A 60 -18.25 -6.64 3.17
N GLU A 61 -18.92 -5.74 3.89
CA GLU A 61 -18.26 -4.84 4.85
C GLU A 61 -17.56 -5.62 5.96
N LYS A 62 -18.20 -6.68 6.49
CA LYS A 62 -17.58 -7.55 7.51
C LYS A 62 -16.33 -8.24 6.97
N SER A 63 -16.38 -8.72 5.72
CA SER A 63 -15.23 -9.35 5.05
C SER A 63 -14.09 -8.34 4.90
N ARG A 64 -14.38 -7.16 4.35
CA ARG A 64 -13.39 -6.07 4.17
C ARG A 64 -12.75 -5.64 5.49
N ILE A 65 -13.55 -5.43 6.54
CA ILE A 65 -13.03 -5.02 7.85
C ILE A 65 -12.18 -6.12 8.47
N LEU A 66 -12.61 -7.39 8.42
CA LEU A 66 -11.85 -8.48 9.00
C LEU A 66 -10.54 -8.72 8.25
N SER A 67 -10.56 -8.72 6.91
CA SER A 67 -9.33 -8.79 6.10
C SER A 67 -8.41 -7.63 6.40
N GLY A 68 -8.94 -6.40 6.52
CA GLY A 68 -8.16 -5.23 6.89
C GLY A 68 -7.55 -5.31 8.29
N MET A 69 -8.29 -5.84 9.27
CA MET A 69 -7.77 -6.06 10.63
C MET A 69 -6.67 -7.12 10.66
N MET A 70 -6.81 -8.21 9.89
CA MET A 70 -5.77 -9.23 9.75
C MET A 70 -4.51 -8.65 9.08
N TYR A 71 -4.69 -7.87 8.01
CA TYR A 71 -3.60 -7.19 7.32
C TYR A 71 -2.91 -6.16 8.23
N LEU A 72 -3.67 -5.37 8.99
CA LEU A 72 -3.14 -4.42 9.96
C LEU A 72 -2.32 -5.13 11.05
N THR A 73 -2.81 -6.26 11.58
CA THR A 73 -2.03 -7.09 12.51
C THR A 73 -0.75 -7.59 11.85
N ALA A 74 -0.78 -7.98 10.58
CA ALA A 74 0.40 -8.40 9.84
C ALA A 74 1.42 -7.26 9.68
N VAL A 75 0.98 -6.03 9.37
CA VAL A 75 1.83 -4.82 9.36
C VAL A 75 2.49 -4.57 10.72
N VAL A 76 1.72 -4.73 11.82
CA VAL A 76 2.26 -4.57 13.17
C VAL A 76 3.32 -5.61 13.48
N ILE A 77 3.11 -6.87 13.05
CA ILE A 77 4.10 -7.94 13.16
C ILE A 77 5.33 -7.59 12.32
N GLU A 78 5.16 -7.20 11.07
CA GLU A 78 6.26 -6.87 10.17
C GLU A 78 7.17 -5.78 10.75
N LYS A 79 6.59 -4.68 11.21
CA LYS A 79 7.35 -3.58 11.83
C LYS A 79 8.02 -3.96 13.15
N SER A 80 7.63 -5.07 13.78
CA SER A 80 8.33 -5.58 14.97
C SER A 80 9.58 -6.42 14.63
N TYR A 81 9.76 -6.79 13.37
CA TYR A 81 10.89 -7.58 12.89
C TYR A 81 11.91 -6.64 12.23
N SER A 82 12.88 -6.15 13.02
CA SER A 82 13.89 -5.18 12.55
C SER A 82 15.09 -5.81 11.83
N LEU A 83 15.53 -6.98 12.27
CA LEU A 83 16.77 -7.64 11.78
C LEU A 83 16.51 -8.95 11.02
N ARG A 84 15.26 -9.41 10.97
CA ARG A 84 14.88 -10.67 10.33
C ARG A 84 13.64 -10.43 9.49
N SER A 85 13.43 -11.24 8.46
CA SER A 85 12.16 -11.17 7.72
C SER A 85 10.98 -11.59 8.60
N ALA A 86 9.86 -10.86 8.48
CA ALA A 86 8.59 -11.18 9.13
C ALA A 86 8.01 -12.52 8.66
N GLU A 87 8.42 -13.01 7.49
CA GLU A 87 8.12 -14.34 6.94
C GLU A 87 8.52 -15.48 7.88
N ASN A 88 9.47 -15.24 8.80
CA ASN A 88 9.84 -16.20 9.83
C ASN A 88 8.75 -16.37 10.91
N SER A 89 7.76 -15.48 10.96
CA SER A 89 6.59 -15.61 11.83
C SER A 89 5.52 -16.47 11.15
N THR A 90 5.26 -17.65 11.70
CA THR A 90 4.15 -18.51 11.24
C THR A 90 2.82 -17.75 11.25
N PHE A 91 2.56 -16.96 12.28
CA PHE A 91 1.33 -16.20 12.38
C PHE A 91 1.23 -15.08 11.32
N TYR A 92 2.34 -14.45 10.95
CA TYR A 92 2.35 -13.45 9.88
C TYR A 92 1.89 -14.07 8.55
N ARG A 93 2.51 -15.19 8.15
CA ARG A 93 2.15 -15.91 6.93
C ARG A 93 0.71 -16.40 6.93
N MET A 94 0.24 -16.91 8.07
CA MET A 94 -1.15 -17.31 8.24
C MET A 94 -2.13 -16.16 7.98
N LEU A 95 -1.82 -14.94 8.43
CA LEU A 95 -2.69 -13.77 8.20
C LEU A 95 -2.79 -13.42 6.72
N PHE A 96 -1.68 -13.43 5.97
CA PHE A 96 -1.70 -13.17 4.52
C PHE A 96 -2.48 -14.23 3.75
N ASN A 97 -2.23 -15.51 4.04
CA ASN A 97 -2.96 -16.62 3.42
C ASN A 97 -4.46 -16.56 3.73
N ASN A 98 -4.80 -16.20 4.98
CA ASN A 98 -6.18 -16.07 5.42
C ASN A 98 -6.88 -14.89 4.72
N VAL A 99 -6.21 -13.75 4.53
CA VAL A 99 -6.76 -12.64 3.75
C VAL A 99 -7.06 -13.06 2.30
N GLY A 100 -6.33 -14.06 1.77
CA GLY A 100 -6.48 -14.58 0.42
C GLY A 100 -5.43 -14.08 -0.56
N VAL A 101 -4.32 -13.53 -0.04
CA VAL A 101 -3.20 -13.07 -0.86
C VAL A 101 -2.49 -14.27 -1.46
N SER A 102 -2.37 -14.30 -2.79
CA SER A 102 -1.67 -15.34 -3.54
C SER A 102 -1.05 -14.76 -4.82
N GLU A 103 -0.34 -15.59 -5.59
CA GLU A 103 0.21 -15.17 -6.89
C GLU A 103 -0.88 -14.73 -7.88
N ASP A 104 -2.06 -15.35 -7.80
CA ASP A 104 -3.20 -15.05 -8.68
C ASP A 104 -4.16 -13.99 -8.10
N ASN A 105 -4.06 -13.70 -6.80
CA ASN A 105 -4.88 -12.71 -6.08
C ASN A 105 -3.99 -11.77 -5.25
N LYS A 106 -3.34 -10.83 -5.94
CA LYS A 106 -2.42 -9.87 -5.32
C LYS A 106 -3.17 -8.62 -4.87
N LEU A 107 -2.79 -8.13 -3.70
CA LEU A 107 -3.18 -6.80 -3.23
C LEU A 107 -2.36 -5.75 -3.96
N ASP A 108 -3.03 -4.81 -4.63
CA ASP A 108 -2.37 -3.58 -5.09
C ASP A 108 -2.40 -2.49 -3.99
N SER A 109 -1.73 -1.36 -4.25
CA SER A 109 -1.63 -0.28 -3.27
C SER A 109 -2.99 0.34 -2.94
N GLU A 110 -3.93 0.39 -3.89
CA GLU A 110 -5.29 0.86 -3.66
C GLU A 110 -6.08 -0.11 -2.77
N ASP A 111 -5.98 -1.42 -3.04
CA ASP A 111 -6.62 -2.47 -2.24
C ASP A 111 -6.13 -2.44 -0.79
N ILE A 112 -4.82 -2.28 -0.58
CA ILE A 112 -4.23 -2.17 0.76
C ILE A 112 -4.76 -0.91 1.48
N CYS A 113 -4.83 0.24 0.80
CA CYS A 113 -5.40 1.45 1.38
C CYS A 113 -6.85 1.21 1.81
N ASN A 114 -7.67 0.63 0.93
CA ASN A 114 -9.08 0.36 1.20
C ASN A 114 -9.29 -0.57 2.40
N LEU A 115 -8.48 -1.62 2.51
CA LEU A 115 -8.50 -2.56 3.64
C LEU A 115 -8.10 -1.87 4.96
N LEU A 116 -6.95 -1.21 4.97
CA LEU A 116 -6.42 -0.55 6.17
C LEU A 116 -7.37 0.56 6.65
N GLU A 117 -7.84 1.43 5.75
CA GLU A 117 -8.75 2.52 6.11
C GLU A 117 -10.09 1.99 6.66
N SER A 118 -10.62 0.91 6.09
CA SER A 118 -11.83 0.26 6.61
C SER A 118 -11.63 -0.27 8.03
N SER A 119 -10.49 -0.91 8.27
CA SER A 119 -10.14 -1.46 9.59
C SER A 119 -9.89 -0.36 10.64
N MET A 120 -9.21 0.72 10.27
CA MET A 120 -8.94 1.86 11.13
C MET A 120 -10.23 2.61 11.45
N LYS A 121 -11.12 2.82 10.47
CA LYS A 121 -12.45 3.39 10.71
C LYS A 121 -13.24 2.55 11.70
N PHE A 122 -13.21 1.22 11.55
CA PHE A 122 -13.85 0.30 12.50
C PHE A 122 -13.27 0.43 13.92
N LEU A 123 -11.95 0.56 14.08
CA LEU A 123 -11.34 0.83 15.38
C LEU A 123 -11.87 2.12 15.99
N VAL A 124 -11.92 3.22 15.24
CA VAL A 124 -12.45 4.52 15.72
C VAL A 124 -13.90 4.42 16.14
N GLU A 125 -14.75 3.76 15.33
CA GLU A 125 -16.17 3.53 15.64
C GLU A 125 -16.37 2.83 16.98
N ASN A 126 -15.50 1.89 17.33
CA ASN A 126 -15.63 1.07 18.55
C ASN A 126 -14.83 1.61 19.75
N THR A 127 -13.94 2.58 19.56
CA THR A 127 -13.00 3.00 20.62
C THR A 127 -13.06 4.48 20.94
N CYS A 128 -13.56 5.33 20.03
CA CYS A 128 -13.64 6.77 20.24
C CYS A 128 -15.06 7.21 20.61
N ARG A 129 -15.16 8.28 21.40
CA ARG A 129 -16.45 8.87 21.77
C ARG A 129 -17.21 9.34 20.51
N GLN A 130 -18.44 8.87 20.35
CA GLN A 130 -19.27 9.13 19.16
C GLN A 130 -18.59 8.69 17.83
N GLY A 131 -17.67 7.73 17.88
CA GLY A 131 -16.95 7.24 16.69
C GLY A 131 -16.07 8.30 16.03
N LYS A 132 -15.50 9.24 16.80
CA LYS A 132 -14.66 10.33 16.27
C LYS A 132 -13.41 10.51 17.12
N THR A 133 -12.24 10.47 16.48
CA THR A 133 -10.93 10.64 17.12
C THR A 133 -10.80 11.96 17.88
N ARG A 134 -11.32 13.06 17.31
CA ARG A 134 -11.30 14.40 17.93
C ARG A 134 -11.99 14.49 19.31
N ASN A 135 -12.84 13.52 19.63
CA ASN A 135 -13.56 13.48 20.90
C ASN A 135 -12.85 12.64 21.96
N GLY A 136 -11.69 12.06 21.64
CA GLY A 136 -10.93 11.18 22.52
C GLY A 136 -11.44 9.74 22.60
N LEU A 137 -10.65 8.87 23.23
CA LEU A 137 -10.97 7.47 23.46
C LEU A 137 -12.03 7.31 24.57
N LEU A 138 -12.82 6.25 24.47
CA LEU A 138 -13.64 5.74 25.55
C LEU A 138 -12.72 5.15 26.63
N HIS A 139 -12.99 5.44 27.90
CA HIS A 139 -12.23 4.86 29.01
C HIS A 139 -12.35 3.33 29.02
N GLU A 140 -13.57 2.83 28.80
CA GLU A 140 -13.84 1.41 28.62
C GLU A 140 -14.35 1.18 27.20
N HIS A 141 -13.46 0.77 26.31
CA HIS A 141 -13.81 0.31 24.96
C HIS A 141 -13.74 -1.23 24.88
N PRO A 142 -14.32 -1.88 23.87
CA PRO A 142 -14.36 -3.35 23.77
C PRO A 142 -12.98 -4.04 23.84
N PHE A 143 -11.92 -3.35 23.42
CA PHE A 143 -10.53 -3.86 23.46
C PHE A 143 -9.75 -3.51 24.73
N SER A 144 -10.30 -2.75 25.70
CA SER A 144 -9.54 -2.19 26.82
C SER A 144 -9.05 -3.24 27.82
N LYS A 145 -9.69 -4.42 27.82
CA LYS A 145 -9.35 -5.55 28.69
C LYS A 145 -8.28 -6.49 28.11
N ILE A 146 -7.82 -6.23 26.88
CA ILE A 146 -6.79 -7.05 26.24
C ILE A 146 -5.41 -6.60 26.77
N ALA A 147 -4.80 -7.42 27.61
CA ALA A 147 -3.51 -7.11 28.22
C ALA A 147 -2.41 -6.87 27.17
N GLU A 148 -1.62 -5.81 27.37
CA GLU A 148 -0.49 -5.38 26.52
C GLU A 148 -0.85 -4.95 25.10
N LEU A 149 -2.15 -4.90 24.75
CA LEU A 149 -2.58 -4.32 23.48
C LEU A 149 -2.39 -2.79 23.50
N SER A 150 -1.64 -2.27 22.54
CA SER A 150 -1.56 -0.82 22.28
C SER A 150 -2.32 -0.45 21.02
N LEU A 151 -3.55 0.07 21.17
CA LEU A 151 -4.30 0.58 20.02
C LEU A 151 -3.61 1.78 19.36
N SER A 152 -2.85 2.56 20.13
CA SER A 152 -2.04 3.67 19.58
C SER A 152 -0.95 3.16 18.64
N ASP A 153 -0.29 2.05 19.00
CA ASP A 153 0.72 1.41 18.15
C ASP A 153 0.12 0.89 16.84
N TYR A 154 -1.03 0.21 16.92
CA TYR A 154 -1.79 -0.21 15.74
C TYR A 154 -2.19 0.98 14.86
N TRP A 155 -2.70 2.05 15.47
CA TRP A 155 -3.12 3.25 14.75
C TRP A 155 -1.96 3.92 14.03
N SER A 156 -0.83 4.10 14.73
CA SER A 156 0.37 4.72 14.18
C SER A 156 0.93 3.90 13.01
N LYS A 157 1.15 2.60 13.22
CA LYS A 157 1.71 1.71 12.20
C LYS A 157 0.79 1.56 10.98
N GLY A 158 -0.53 1.51 11.20
CA GLY A 158 -1.52 1.52 10.13
C GLY A 158 -1.54 2.83 9.34
N SER A 159 -1.47 3.97 10.03
CA SER A 159 -1.41 5.29 9.39
C SER A 159 -0.19 5.44 8.47
N ASP A 160 0.98 5.03 8.96
CA ASP A 160 2.21 5.01 8.18
C ASP A 160 2.08 4.11 6.94
N ALA A 161 1.51 2.91 7.10
CA ALA A 161 1.35 1.97 6.00
C ALA A 161 0.39 2.53 4.92
N VAL A 162 -0.71 3.18 5.32
CA VAL A 162 -1.61 3.87 4.37
C VAL A 162 -0.86 4.99 3.65
N ALA A 163 -0.07 5.80 4.37
CA ALA A 163 0.70 6.88 3.75
C ALA A 163 1.73 6.35 2.73
N GLU A 164 2.41 5.26 3.05
CA GLU A 164 3.34 4.58 2.14
C GLU A 164 2.64 4.07 0.87
N GLN A 165 1.50 3.41 1.01
CA GLN A 165 0.75 2.88 -0.14
C GLN A 165 0.18 3.99 -1.02
N ARG A 166 -0.32 5.09 -0.44
CA ARG A 166 -0.74 6.27 -1.21
C ARG A 166 0.40 6.88 -2.02
N LYS A 167 1.61 6.95 -1.45
CA LYS A 167 2.81 7.39 -2.15
C LYS A 167 3.16 6.44 -3.31
N ALA A 168 3.00 5.12 -3.10
CA ALA A 168 3.22 4.14 -4.16
C ALA A 168 2.20 4.27 -5.31
N CYS A 169 0.91 4.44 -5.02
CA CYS A 169 -0.13 4.74 -6.02
C CYS A 169 0.25 5.95 -6.88
N TRP A 170 0.62 7.05 -6.22
CA TRP A 170 0.99 8.29 -6.90
C TRP A 170 2.21 8.09 -7.80
N THR A 171 3.28 7.50 -7.26
CA THR A 171 4.53 7.24 -7.99
C THR A 171 4.29 6.36 -9.22
N ARG A 172 3.47 5.30 -9.09
CA ARG A 172 3.10 4.42 -10.20
C ARG A 172 2.38 5.19 -11.32
N ASN A 173 1.47 6.10 -10.96
CA ASN A 173 0.73 6.91 -11.92
C ASN A 173 1.63 7.94 -12.63
N ASP A 174 2.57 8.56 -11.92
CA ASP A 174 3.56 9.48 -12.50
C ASP A 174 4.45 8.76 -13.53
N VAL A 175 4.93 7.56 -13.19
CA VAL A 175 5.73 6.73 -14.11
C VAL A 175 4.93 6.35 -15.35
N ARG A 176 3.67 5.96 -15.18
CA ARG A 176 2.78 5.63 -16.31
C ARG A 176 2.58 6.83 -17.24
N LEU A 177 2.28 8.00 -16.67
CA LEU A 177 2.10 9.23 -17.44
C LEU A 177 3.38 9.62 -18.21
N ALA A 178 4.55 9.54 -17.55
CA ALA A 178 5.82 9.84 -18.21
C ALA A 178 6.09 8.91 -19.41
N LYS A 179 5.75 7.63 -19.28
CA LYS A 179 5.85 6.65 -20.37
C LYS A 179 4.90 6.99 -21.53
N GLU A 180 3.63 7.29 -21.24
CA GLU A 180 2.64 7.70 -22.25
C GLU A 180 3.09 8.95 -23.01
N ILE A 181 3.62 9.96 -22.31
CA ILE A 181 4.18 11.18 -22.92
C ILE A 181 5.38 10.85 -23.83
N HIS A 182 6.27 9.95 -23.40
CA HIS A 182 7.43 9.56 -24.19
C HIS A 182 7.02 8.81 -25.47
N GLU A 183 6.09 7.86 -25.36
CA GLU A 183 5.55 7.11 -26.49
C GLU A 183 4.81 8.01 -27.48
N GLU A 184 4.08 9.03 -27.00
CA GLU A 184 3.43 10.01 -27.86
C GLU A 184 4.44 10.87 -28.61
N LYS A 185 5.51 11.33 -27.94
CA LYS A 185 6.59 12.10 -28.58
C LYS A 185 7.30 11.29 -29.67
N GLU A 186 7.61 10.02 -29.39
CA GLU A 186 8.23 9.12 -30.38
C GLU A 186 7.28 8.82 -31.55
N ARG A 187 5.98 8.69 -31.30
CA ARG A 187 4.99 8.51 -32.37
C ARG A 187 4.91 9.74 -33.27
N LYS A 188 4.84 10.95 -32.70
CA LYS A 188 4.85 12.22 -33.46
C LYS A 188 6.12 12.37 -34.27
N ARG A 189 7.29 12.10 -33.67
CA ARG A 189 8.58 12.12 -34.38
C ARG A 189 8.60 11.16 -35.58
N LYS A 190 8.14 9.92 -35.41
CA LYS A 190 8.08 8.93 -36.50
C LYS A 190 7.09 9.32 -37.59
N GLU A 191 5.99 9.98 -37.24
CA GLU A 191 5.00 10.50 -38.19
C GLU A 191 5.56 11.69 -38.99
N GLU A 192 6.24 12.64 -38.33
CA GLU A 192 6.98 13.72 -38.98
C GLU A 192 8.06 13.20 -39.92
N GLU A 193 8.83 12.19 -39.51
CA GLU A 193 9.85 11.53 -40.34
C GLU A 193 9.25 10.81 -41.56
N ARG A 194 7.99 10.35 -41.48
CA ARG A 194 7.25 9.73 -42.61
C ARG A 194 6.64 10.75 -43.56
N LEU A 195 6.20 11.91 -43.05
CA LEU A 195 5.62 12.99 -43.84
C LEU A 195 6.68 13.85 -44.53
N HIS A 196 7.85 13.98 -43.89
CA HIS A 196 9.04 14.62 -44.45
C HIS A 196 10.18 13.59 -44.55
N PRO A 197 10.05 12.56 -45.41
CA PRO A 197 11.14 11.63 -45.66
C PRO A 197 12.26 12.48 -46.23
N LYS A 198 13.33 12.67 -45.45
CA LYS A 198 14.50 13.46 -45.84
C LYS A 198 14.87 13.03 -47.26
N ALA A 199 14.70 13.95 -48.21
CA ALA A 199 15.13 13.74 -49.58
C ALA A 199 16.63 13.42 -49.52
N SER A 200 16.96 12.15 -49.74
CA SER A 200 18.23 11.68 -50.24
C SER A 200 19.48 12.27 -49.56
N LEU A 201 19.98 11.55 -48.54
CA LEU A 201 21.37 11.60 -48.06
C LEU A 201 22.41 11.25 -49.16
N LEU A 202 21.99 10.97 -50.40
CA LEU A 202 22.84 10.79 -51.58
C LEU A 202 23.11 12.09 -52.35
N SER A 203 22.56 13.23 -51.94
CA SER A 203 22.86 14.52 -52.59
C SER A 203 24.17 15.19 -52.12
N TRP A 204 24.88 14.63 -51.13
CA TRP A 204 26.10 15.24 -50.58
C TRP A 204 27.43 14.69 -51.09
N ILE A 205 27.43 13.69 -51.99
CA ILE A 205 28.68 13.10 -52.54
C ILE A 205 28.98 13.52 -54.00
N THR A 206 28.14 14.32 -54.65
CA THR A 206 28.42 14.84 -56.00
C THR A 206 28.23 16.34 -56.08
N GLY A 207 29.34 17.10 -56.06
CA GLY A 207 29.31 18.49 -56.52
C GLY A 207 30.30 19.45 -55.87
N ALA A 208 31.57 19.07 -55.68
CA ALA A 208 32.63 20.04 -55.49
C ALA A 208 32.83 20.87 -56.76
N ASN A 209 32.45 22.16 -56.75
CA ASN A 209 33.31 23.29 -57.18
C ASN A 209 32.50 24.59 -57.24
N GLY A 210 32.90 25.60 -56.46
CA GLY A 210 32.30 26.93 -56.57
C GLY A 210 32.68 27.87 -55.42
N SER A 211 33.95 28.23 -55.35
CA SER A 211 34.54 29.24 -54.46
C SER A 211 33.86 30.62 -54.51
N LYS A 212 33.58 31.23 -53.34
CA LYS A 212 33.84 32.64 -52.95
C LYS A 212 33.30 32.87 -51.52
N LYS A 213 34.16 32.93 -50.49
CA LYS A 213 34.89 34.09 -49.91
C LYS A 213 34.00 35.13 -49.19
N ARG A 214 34.23 35.21 -47.86
CA ARG A 214 34.23 36.37 -46.93
C ARG A 214 32.87 36.98 -46.57
N GLU A 215 32.60 37.47 -45.35
CA GLU A 215 33.35 37.91 -44.15
C GLU A 215 32.31 37.85 -42.97
N ASP A 216 32.69 37.40 -41.77
CA ASP A 216 32.84 38.19 -40.50
C ASP A 216 31.49 38.76 -39.99
N GLU A 217 31.08 38.80 -38.73
CA GLU A 217 31.66 38.64 -37.39
C GLU A 217 30.45 38.68 -36.40
N ASP A 218 30.71 38.55 -35.09
CA ASP A 218 29.86 38.95 -33.94
C ASP A 218 28.97 37.90 -33.25
N ASP A 219 29.61 37.21 -32.30
CA ASP A 219 29.48 37.38 -30.85
C ASP A 219 28.14 37.19 -30.10
N GLU A 220 28.28 36.42 -29.02
CA GLU A 220 27.69 36.60 -27.68
C GLU A 220 26.16 36.59 -27.56
N ASP A 221 25.56 35.58 -26.90
CA ASP A 221 25.68 35.43 -25.45
C ASP A 221 24.71 34.37 -24.91
N GLN A 222 25.24 33.54 -24.01
CA GLN A 222 24.46 32.60 -23.21
C GLN A 222 23.92 33.34 -21.99
N HIS A 223 22.60 33.44 -21.83
CA HIS A 223 22.04 33.76 -20.53
C HIS A 223 20.89 32.83 -20.15
N ILE A 224 21.23 31.89 -19.27
CA ILE A 224 20.33 31.14 -18.41
C ILE A 224 19.98 32.04 -17.21
N PRO A 225 18.71 32.20 -16.81
CA PRO A 225 18.37 32.72 -15.50
C PRO A 225 18.31 31.58 -14.48
N SER A 226 19.15 31.72 -13.45
CA SER A 226 19.20 30.95 -12.22
C SER A 226 17.86 30.89 -11.47
N THR A 227 17.60 29.72 -10.91
CA THR A 227 16.69 29.48 -9.80
C THR A 227 17.06 30.29 -8.56
N SER A 228 16.12 31.06 -8.00
CA SER A 228 16.25 31.67 -6.68
C SER A 228 15.19 31.13 -5.71
N ASN A 229 15.70 30.42 -4.70
CA ASN A 229 15.30 30.37 -3.30
C ASN A 229 13.85 30.68 -2.90
N LEU A 230 13.14 29.63 -2.46
CA LEU A 230 12.10 29.71 -1.43
C LEU A 230 12.73 29.39 -0.06
N LYS A 231 12.80 30.42 0.79
CA LYS A 231 12.88 30.29 2.25
C LYS A 231 12.03 31.38 2.89
N SER A 232 10.86 31.00 3.41
CA SER A 232 10.39 31.19 4.78
C SER A 232 8.97 30.68 4.88
#